data_AF-A0A8J2W873-F1
#
_entry.id   AF-A0A8J2W873-F1
#
_cell.length_a   1.000
_cell.length_b   1.000
_cell.length_c   1.000
_cell.angle_alpha   90.00
_cell.angle_beta   90.00
_cell.angle_gamma   90.00
#
_symmetry.space_group_name_H-M   'P 1'
#
loop_
_entity.id
_entity.type
_entity.pdbx_description
1 polymer ?
#
loop_
_entity_poly.entity_id
_entity_poly.type
_entity_poly.pdbx_seq_one_letter_code
_entity_poly.pdbx_strand_id
1 'polypeptide(L)'
;MSIMATYHVQFKQKQTTTPQLSMETATIIIRFIRSFEYRNIRNVVLKNVSLLITTEELKTRIIQELSIAPGLPPPFRKYDYDTLKIEHHAHGAKTNDPVINHENDEGLILKAGRTLKESDVRHETEISFFKYDDYIAYKKNPVLKFGSS
;
A
#
# COMPACT_ATOMS: atom_id res chain seq x y z
N MET A 1 33.81 21.83 65.15
CA MET A 1 33.80 22.00 63.68
C MET A 1 33.38 20.69 63.05
N SER A 2 32.17 20.66 62.50
CA SER A 2 31.57 19.52 61.79
C SER A 2 31.65 19.81 60.28
N ILE A 3 31.93 18.80 59.46
CA ILE A 3 31.13 18.45 58.27
C ILE A 3 31.61 17.10 57.69
N MET A 4 30.74 16.10 57.77
CA MET A 4 30.86 14.82 57.07
C MET A 4 30.53 15.05 55.59
N ALA A 5 31.39 14.59 54.68
CA ALA A 5 31.15 14.66 53.24
C ALA A 5 30.06 13.65 52.82
N THR A 6 28.90 14.17 52.41
CA THR A 6 27.80 13.39 51.82
C THR A 6 28.19 12.90 50.43
N TYR A 7 28.42 11.60 50.28
CA TYR A 7 28.55 10.94 48.98
C TYR A 7 27.16 10.78 48.34
N HIS A 8 26.92 11.46 47.21
CA HIS A 8 25.76 11.22 46.36
C HIS A 8 26.02 10.04 45.42
N VAL A 9 25.34 8.91 45.64
CA VAL A 9 25.26 7.81 44.68
C VAL A 9 24.18 8.14 43.66
N GLN A 10 24.59 8.48 42.44
CA GLN A 10 23.69 8.61 41.30
C GLN A 10 23.32 7.20 40.79
N PHE A 11 22.08 6.76 41.06
CA PHE A 11 21.53 5.56 40.45
C PHE A 11 21.28 5.80 38.96
N LYS A 12 22.16 5.28 38.08
CA LYS A 12 21.85 5.16 36.65
C LYS A 12 20.75 4.10 36.49
N GLN A 13 19.54 4.55 36.18
CA GLN A 13 18.46 3.69 35.73
C GLN A 13 18.88 3.00 34.43
N LYS A 14 19.16 1.69 34.49
CA LYS A 14 19.31 0.84 33.31
C LYS A 14 17.91 0.68 32.70
N GLN A 15 17.64 1.38 31.61
CA GLN A 15 16.47 1.13 30.79
C GLN A 15 16.64 -0.25 30.14
N THR A 16 15.93 -1.24 30.69
CA THR A 16 15.73 -2.53 30.05
C THR A 16 14.72 -2.37 28.94
N THR A 17 15.21 -2.24 27.70
CA THR A 17 14.36 -2.24 26.51
C THR A 17 13.92 -3.68 26.23
N THR A 18 12.75 -4.06 26.74
CA THR A 18 11.98 -5.19 26.21
C THR A 18 11.80 -4.96 24.70
N PRO A 19 11.99 -5.95 23.81
CA PRO A 19 11.67 -5.77 22.39
C PRO A 19 10.16 -5.64 22.26
N GLN A 20 9.68 -4.41 22.33
CA GLN A 20 8.32 -4.07 21.97
C GLN A 20 8.22 -4.35 20.47
N LEU A 21 7.54 -5.42 20.09
CA LEU A 21 7.15 -5.67 18.71
C LEU A 21 6.25 -4.50 18.30
N SER A 22 6.85 -3.39 17.86
CA SER A 22 6.11 -2.28 17.30
C SER A 22 5.41 -2.85 16.07
N MET A 23 4.09 -2.97 16.12
CA MET A 23 3.29 -3.22 14.93
C MET A 23 3.57 -2.06 13.98
N GLU A 24 4.47 -2.30 13.01
CA GLU A 24 4.77 -1.34 11.95
C GLU A 24 3.49 -1.19 11.13
N THR A 25 2.76 -0.11 11.38
CA THR A 25 1.55 0.22 10.63
C THR A 25 1.85 1.33 9.64
N ALA A 26 1.15 1.30 8.51
CA ALA A 26 1.28 2.26 7.44
C ALA A 26 -0.09 2.82 7.04
N THR A 27 -0.06 4.05 6.53
CA THR A 27 -1.12 4.56 5.65
C THR A 27 -0.72 4.17 4.24
N ILE A 28 -1.61 3.52 3.49
CA ILE A 28 -1.37 3.16 2.08
C ILE A 28 -2.52 3.68 1.22
N ILE A 29 -2.23 3.93 -0.06
CA ILE A 29 -3.19 4.47 -1.01
C ILE A 29 -3.47 3.37 -2.04
N ILE A 30 -4.74 2.97 -2.15
CA ILE A 30 -5.17 1.97 -3.12
C ILE A 30 -5.78 2.68 -4.33
N ARG A 31 -5.16 2.53 -5.50
CA ARG A 31 -5.65 3.02 -6.79
C ARG A 31 -6.43 1.89 -7.48
N PHE A 32 -7.75 1.96 -7.47
CA PHE A 32 -8.60 1.01 -8.21
C PHE A 32 -8.60 1.39 -9.68
N ILE A 33 -8.11 0.50 -10.54
CA ILE A 33 -8.15 0.67 -11.99
C ILE A 33 -9.21 -0.28 -12.54
N ARG A 34 -10.40 0.27 -12.85
CA ARG A 34 -11.52 -0.51 -13.43
C ARG A 34 -11.44 -0.62 -14.95
N SER A 35 -10.72 0.29 -15.59
CA SER A 35 -10.42 0.21 -17.02
C SER A 35 -9.15 0.98 -17.33
N PHE A 36 -8.20 0.28 -17.94
CA PHE A 36 -6.97 0.88 -18.46
C PHE A 36 -7.25 1.80 -19.65
N GLU A 37 -8.03 1.32 -20.63
CA GLU A 37 -8.33 2.07 -21.86
C GLU A 37 -9.02 3.42 -21.59
N TYR A 38 -9.98 3.44 -20.65
CA TYR A 38 -10.72 4.66 -20.30
C TYR A 38 -10.14 5.41 -19.10
N ARG A 39 -9.01 4.97 -18.56
CA ARG A 39 -8.36 5.56 -17.37
C ARG A 39 -9.33 5.74 -16.20
N ASN A 40 -10.20 4.75 -15.99
CA ASN A 40 -11.18 4.77 -14.92
C ASN A 40 -10.49 4.39 -13.60
N ILE A 41 -9.93 5.40 -12.94
CA ILE A 41 -9.13 5.28 -11.72
C ILE A 41 -9.81 6.01 -10.55
N ARG A 42 -9.81 5.40 -9.37
CA ARG A 42 -10.27 5.99 -8.10
C ARG A 42 -9.34 5.59 -6.97
N ASN A 43 -9.12 6.49 -6.01
CA ASN A 43 -8.21 6.24 -4.90
C ASN A 43 -9.00 6.06 -3.59
N VAL A 44 -8.58 5.11 -2.75
CA VAL A 44 -9.03 4.97 -1.36
C VAL A 44 -7.80 4.89 -0.46
N VAL A 45 -7.83 5.63 0.65
CA VAL A 45 -6.75 5.64 1.64
C VAL A 45 -7.07 4.65 2.74
N LEU A 46 -6.20 3.66 2.95
CA LEU A 46 -6.28 2.74 4.09
C LEU A 46 -5.30 3.17 5.16
N LYS A 47 -5.80 3.43 6.36
CA LYS A 47 -4.98 3.81 7.52
C LYS A 47 -4.76 2.61 8.44
N ASN A 48 -3.69 2.66 9.23
CA ASN A 48 -3.38 1.65 10.24
C ASN A 48 -3.33 0.22 9.65
N VAL A 49 -2.69 0.08 8.49
CA VAL A 49 -2.46 -1.23 7.85
C VAL A 49 -1.17 -1.79 8.43
N SER A 50 -1.24 -2.94 9.09
CA SER A 50 -0.03 -3.62 9.57
C SER A 50 0.79 -4.11 8.37
N LEU A 51 2.08 -3.80 8.34
CA LEU A 51 2.99 -4.24 7.29
C LEU A 51 3.33 -5.74 7.38
N LEU A 52 2.91 -6.39 8.47
CA LEU A 52 3.12 -7.82 8.71
C LEU A 52 1.99 -8.70 8.14
N ILE A 53 0.89 -8.11 7.66
CA ILE A 53 -0.15 -8.88 6.98
C ILE A 53 0.33 -9.32 5.60
N THR A 54 -0.22 -10.41 5.12
CA THR A 54 0.00 -10.95 3.78
C THR A 54 -0.72 -10.15 2.70
N THR A 55 -0.29 -10.35 1.46
CA THR A 55 -0.95 -9.80 0.26
C THR A 55 -2.44 -10.19 0.20
N GLU A 56 -2.79 -11.42 0.56
CA GLU A 56 -4.15 -11.94 0.57
C GLU A 56 -5.01 -11.26 1.63
N GLU A 57 -4.49 -11.13 2.85
CA GLU A 57 -5.17 -10.40 3.93
C GLU A 57 -5.39 -8.93 3.56
N LEU A 58 -4.43 -8.30 2.86
CA LEU A 58 -4.61 -6.96 2.31
C LEU A 58 -5.75 -6.93 1.29
N LYS A 59 -5.82 -7.88 0.34
CA LYS A 59 -6.94 -7.94 -0.63
C LYS A 59 -8.29 -8.09 0.07
N THR A 60 -8.40 -8.98 1.05
CA THR A 60 -9.63 -9.15 1.85
C THR A 60 -10.03 -7.84 2.51
N ARG A 61 -9.07 -7.14 3.15
CA ARG A 61 -9.33 -5.85 3.79
C ARG A 61 -9.75 -4.77 2.78
N ILE A 62 -9.12 -4.73 1.61
CA ILE A 62 -9.49 -3.81 0.53
C ILE A 62 -10.93 -4.04 0.07
N ILE A 63 -11.34 -5.30 -0.15
CA ILE A 63 -12.69 -5.65 -0.60
C ILE A 63 -13.73 -5.28 0.47
N GLN A 64 -13.42 -5.52 1.74
CA GLN A 64 -14.28 -5.09 2.85
C GLN A 64 -14.44 -3.57 2.87
N GLU A 65 -13.35 -2.82 2.75
CA GLU A 65 -13.41 -1.35 2.75
C GLU A 65 -14.17 -0.81 1.52
N LEU A 66 -13.94 -1.38 0.33
CA LEU A 66 -14.66 -1.05 -0.90
C LEU A 66 -16.18 -1.16 -0.76
N SER A 67 -16.64 -2.16 -0.01
CA SER A 67 -18.07 -2.42 0.17
C SER A 67 -18.79 -1.31 0.94
N ILE A 68 -18.08 -0.62 1.84
CA ILE A 68 -18.61 0.45 2.69
C ILE A 68 -18.17 1.86 2.30
N ALA A 69 -17.14 1.98 1.46
CA ALA A 69 -16.56 3.27 1.10
C ALA A 69 -17.59 4.20 0.41
N PRO A 70 -17.84 5.40 0.96
CA PRO A 70 -18.79 6.34 0.39
C PRO A 70 -18.27 6.91 -0.94
N GLY A 71 -19.18 7.22 -1.87
CA GLY A 71 -18.83 7.89 -3.12
C GLY A 71 -18.20 7.01 -4.22
N LEU A 72 -17.99 5.71 -3.97
CA LEU A 72 -17.59 4.77 -5.01
C LEU A 72 -18.81 4.24 -5.80
N PRO A 73 -18.84 4.39 -7.13
CA PRO A 73 -20.00 3.98 -7.93
C PRO A 73 -20.09 2.43 -7.99
N PRO A 74 -21.31 1.86 -8.13
CA PRO A 74 -21.50 0.40 -8.13
C PRO A 74 -20.59 -0.40 -9.09
N PRO A 75 -20.25 0.09 -10.31
CA PRO A 75 -19.33 -0.60 -11.19
C PRO A 75 -17.92 -0.80 -10.62
N PHE A 76 -17.45 0.10 -9.75
CA PHE A 76 -16.17 -0.08 -9.07
C PHE A 76 -16.23 -1.11 -7.95
N ARG A 77 -17.40 -1.37 -7.36
CA ARG A 77 -17.56 -2.35 -6.27
C ARG A 77 -17.76 -3.79 -6.79
N LYS A 78 -18.31 -3.93 -8.00
CA LYS A 78 -18.66 -5.22 -8.61
C LYS A 78 -17.59 -5.77 -9.58
N TYR A 79 -16.45 -5.09 -9.69
CA TYR A 79 -15.41 -5.47 -10.63
C TYR A 79 -14.45 -6.50 -10.03
N ASP A 80 -13.98 -7.43 -10.84
CA ASP A 80 -13.17 -8.58 -10.42
C ASP A 80 -11.68 -8.21 -10.29
N TYR A 81 -11.34 -7.38 -9.30
CA TYR A 81 -9.94 -7.06 -9.01
C TYR A 81 -9.22 -8.27 -8.40
N ASP A 82 -8.02 -8.57 -8.89
CA ASP A 82 -7.25 -9.73 -8.45
C ASP A 82 -5.76 -9.43 -8.22
N THR A 83 -5.24 -8.31 -8.73
CA THR A 83 -3.79 -8.03 -8.78
C THR A 83 -3.45 -6.71 -8.11
N LEU A 84 -2.54 -6.78 -7.14
CA LEU A 84 -1.94 -5.62 -6.48
C LEU A 84 -0.54 -5.37 -7.05
N LYS A 85 -0.28 -4.14 -7.48
CA LYS A 85 1.03 -3.70 -7.98
C LYS A 85 1.42 -2.36 -7.36
N ILE A 86 2.63 -2.26 -6.86
CA ILE A 86 3.19 -0.97 -6.43
C ILE A 86 3.27 -0.04 -7.63
N GLU A 87 2.62 1.11 -7.52
CA GLU A 87 2.71 2.19 -8.51
C GLU A 87 3.87 3.12 -8.17
N HIS A 88 3.93 3.55 -6.91
CA HIS A 88 4.82 4.61 -6.45
C HIS A 88 5.05 4.51 -4.94
N HIS A 89 6.26 4.85 -4.50
CA HIS A 89 6.56 5.12 -3.09
C HIS A 89 6.61 6.62 -2.86
N ALA A 90 6.20 7.09 -1.67
CA ALA A 90 6.35 8.49 -1.31
C ALA A 90 7.78 8.99 -1.59
N HIS A 91 7.87 10.16 -2.24
CA HIS A 91 9.13 10.78 -2.70
C HIS A 91 9.90 10.00 -3.79
N GLY A 92 9.28 8.99 -4.40
CA GLY A 92 9.85 8.29 -5.57
C GLY A 92 9.78 9.11 -6.85
N ALA A 93 10.32 8.55 -7.94
CA ALA A 93 10.10 9.10 -9.28
C ALA A 93 8.66 8.79 -9.74
N LYS A 94 8.03 9.75 -10.43
CA LYS A 94 6.73 9.51 -11.07
C LYS A 94 6.92 8.69 -12.35
N THR A 95 5.96 7.84 -12.64
CA THR A 95 5.91 7.02 -13.85
C THR A 95 5.45 7.86 -15.04
N ASN A 96 5.90 7.49 -16.25
CA ASN A 96 5.54 8.20 -17.49
C ASN A 96 4.11 7.86 -17.97
N ASP A 97 3.61 6.66 -17.68
CA ASP A 97 2.26 6.25 -18.05
C ASP A 97 1.25 6.75 -17.00
N PRO A 98 0.18 7.46 -17.39
CA PRO A 98 -0.77 8.07 -16.46
C PRO A 98 -1.72 7.05 -15.80
N VAL A 99 -1.72 5.80 -16.26
CA VAL A 99 -2.60 4.72 -15.84
C VAL A 99 -1.88 3.82 -14.85
N ILE A 100 -0.75 3.23 -15.26
CA ILE A 100 -0.03 2.25 -14.46
C ILE A 100 1.47 2.24 -14.80
N ASN A 101 2.30 1.99 -13.79
CA ASN A 101 3.72 1.71 -14.01
C ASN A 101 3.88 0.51 -14.97
N HIS A 102 4.74 0.58 -15.98
CA HIS A 102 5.08 -0.55 -16.89
C HIS A 102 6.48 -1.11 -16.67
N GLU A 103 7.19 -0.65 -15.65
CA GLU A 103 8.54 -1.09 -15.30
C GLU A 103 8.52 -2.56 -14.77
N ASN A 104 9.37 -2.87 -13.80
CA ASN A 104 9.62 -4.22 -13.32
C ASN A 104 8.38 -4.88 -12.66
N ASP A 105 7.52 -5.51 -13.46
CA ASP A 105 6.36 -6.27 -13.01
C ASP A 105 6.71 -7.34 -11.97
N GLU A 106 7.84 -8.02 -12.16
CA GLU A 106 8.25 -9.10 -11.27
C GLU A 106 8.53 -8.59 -9.85
N GLY A 107 9.12 -7.39 -9.74
CA GLY A 107 9.42 -6.73 -8.47
C GLY A 107 8.25 -5.92 -7.89
N LEU A 108 7.34 -5.41 -8.72
CA LEU A 108 6.28 -4.50 -8.28
C LEU A 108 4.94 -5.20 -8.00
N ILE A 109 4.66 -6.36 -8.63
CA ILE A 109 3.45 -7.13 -8.35
C ILE A 109 3.62 -7.88 -7.03
N LEU A 110 2.74 -7.58 -6.06
CA LEU A 110 2.73 -8.23 -4.75
C LEU A 110 2.46 -9.73 -4.91
N LYS A 111 3.33 -10.55 -4.34
CA LYS A 111 3.25 -12.02 -4.44
C LYS A 111 2.42 -12.60 -3.31
N ALA A 112 1.66 -13.64 -3.66
CA ALA A 112 0.93 -14.46 -2.71
C ALA A 112 1.85 -14.99 -1.58
N GLY A 113 1.33 -15.05 -0.36
CA GLY A 113 2.02 -15.57 0.82
C GLY A 113 3.16 -14.69 1.36
N ARG A 114 3.47 -13.55 0.74
CA ARG A 114 4.42 -12.57 1.27
C ARG A 114 3.71 -11.50 2.09
N THR A 115 4.37 -11.05 3.13
CA THR A 115 3.95 -9.87 3.89
C THR A 115 4.12 -8.60 3.06
N LEU A 116 3.41 -7.54 3.46
CA LEU A 116 3.55 -6.23 2.82
C LEU A 116 4.98 -5.69 2.97
N LYS A 117 5.61 -5.91 4.14
CA LYS A 117 7.01 -5.54 4.38
C LYS A 117 7.98 -6.26 3.45
N GLU A 118 7.82 -7.57 3.25
CA GLU A 118 8.64 -8.36 2.31
C GLU A 118 8.40 -7.98 0.84
N SER A 119 7.26 -7.35 0.56
CA SER A 119 6.88 -6.84 -0.76
C SER A 119 7.26 -5.36 -0.96
N ASP A 120 8.10 -4.81 -0.09
CA ASP A 120 8.57 -3.42 -0.10
C ASP A 120 7.46 -2.35 0.05
N VAL A 121 6.33 -2.70 0.66
CA VAL A 121 5.29 -1.73 1.00
C VAL A 121 5.73 -0.92 2.22
N ARG A 122 5.66 0.40 2.10
CA ARG A 122 6.04 1.38 3.13
C ARG A 122 4.91 2.37 3.39
N HIS A 123 5.10 3.24 4.38
CA HIS A 123 4.19 4.37 4.60
C HIS A 123 4.02 5.19 3.31
N GLU A 124 2.77 5.53 3.02
CA GLU A 124 2.32 6.27 1.84
C GLU A 124 2.68 5.62 0.48
N THR A 125 2.85 4.30 0.46
CA THR A 125 2.96 3.57 -0.82
C THR A 125 1.61 3.61 -1.55
N GLU A 126 1.66 3.95 -2.84
CA GLU A 126 0.54 3.84 -3.76
C GLU A 126 0.56 2.46 -4.44
N ILE A 127 -0.55 1.74 -4.31
CA ILE A 127 -0.72 0.38 -4.84
C ILE A 127 -1.92 0.39 -5.79
N SER A 128 -1.70 0.00 -7.04
CA SER A 128 -2.74 -0.22 -8.03
C SER A 128 -3.42 -1.57 -7.80
N PHE A 129 -4.75 -1.60 -7.75
CA PHE A 129 -5.57 -2.81 -7.69
C PHE A 129 -6.43 -2.92 -8.96
N PHE A 130 -6.24 -4.00 -9.71
CA PHE A 130 -6.81 -4.20 -11.06
C PHE A 130 -7.00 -5.69 -11.37
N LYS A 131 -7.61 -6.00 -12.53
CA LYS A 131 -7.70 -7.35 -13.07
C LYS A 131 -6.48 -7.65 -13.95
N TYR A 132 -5.79 -8.76 -13.68
CA TYR A 132 -4.53 -9.10 -14.37
C TYR A 132 -4.71 -9.21 -15.89
N ASP A 133 -5.78 -9.88 -16.33
CA ASP A 133 -6.04 -10.10 -17.76
C ASP A 133 -6.21 -8.78 -18.52
N ASP A 134 -6.91 -7.81 -17.91
CA ASP A 134 -7.12 -6.48 -18.49
C ASP A 134 -5.79 -5.72 -18.58
N TYR A 135 -4.90 -5.89 -17.59
CA TYR A 135 -3.55 -5.33 -17.63
C TYR A 135 -2.70 -5.93 -18.75
N ILE A 136 -2.72 -7.26 -18.91
CA ILE A 136 -1.97 -7.94 -19.97
C ILE A 136 -2.48 -7.54 -21.36
N ALA A 137 -3.79 -7.38 -21.53
CA ALA A 137 -4.37 -6.88 -22.77
C ALA A 137 -3.91 -5.44 -23.05
N TYR A 138 -3.98 -4.55 -22.05
CA TYR A 138 -3.51 -3.16 -22.17
C TYR A 138 -2.01 -3.08 -22.49
N LYS A 139 -1.18 -3.90 -21.83
CA LYS A 139 0.27 -3.91 -22.06
C LYS A 139 0.63 -4.34 -23.49
N LYS A 140 -0.11 -5.29 -24.07
CA LYS A 140 0.09 -5.74 -25.46
C LYS A 140 -0.33 -4.67 -26.48
N ASN A 141 -1.34 -3.87 -26.16
CA ASN A 141 -1.85 -2.83 -27.04
C ASN A 141 -2.40 -1.64 -26.23
N PRO A 142 -1.56 -0.66 -25.87
CA PRO A 142 -1.95 0.45 -25.01
C PRO A 142 -2.79 1.46 -25.79
N VAL A 143 -4.09 1.17 -25.93
CA VAL A 143 -5.06 2.08 -26.57
C VAL A 143 -5.78 2.88 -25.50
N LEU A 144 -5.65 4.20 -25.57
CA LEU A 144 -6.45 5.11 -24.76
C LEU A 144 -7.72 5.47 -25.54
N LYS A 145 -8.88 5.21 -24.93
CA LYS A 145 -10.18 5.60 -25.45
C LYS A 145 -10.65 6.86 -24.74
N PHE A 146 -10.98 7.87 -25.52
CA PHE A 146 -11.73 9.03 -25.02
C PHE A 146 -13.20 8.65 -25.04
N GLY A 147 -13.95 8.99 -23.99
CA GLY A 147 -15.39 8.74 -23.96
C GLY A 147 -16.04 9.39 -25.19
N SER A 148 -16.69 8.59 -26.04
CA SER A 148 -17.57 9.12 -27.07
C SER A 148 -18.71 9.82 -26.35
N SER A 149 -18.80 11.14 -26.55
CA SER A 149 -19.94 11.96 -26.11
C SER A 149 -21.26 11.39 -26.62
#